data_AF-A0A829GKH7-F1
#
_entry.id   AF-A0A829GKH7-F1
#
_cell.length_a   1.000
_cell.length_b   1.000
_cell.length_c   1.000
_cell.angle_alpha   90.00
_cell.angle_beta   90.00
_cell.angle_gamma   90.00
#
_symmetry.space_group_name_H-M   'P 1'
#
loop_
_entity.id
_entity.type
_entity.pdbx_description
1 polymer ?
#
loop_
_entity_poly.entity_id
_entity_poly.type
_entity_poly.pdbx_seq_one_letter_code
_entity_poly.pdbx_strand_id
1 'polypeptide(L)'
;FITSMLDISKQDMRSGMERLLYALMITIVASLVGWLVAMIVHLRPENFVDLGLNPMLLLLFRLIASFSGVFGFSVMFNSPKRMAVQAGLIGAVANTLRLELVDLSTIPPAAAAFIGALVAGLLASAINRIDGYPRISLTVPSIVIMVPGLYIYRAIYNIGLNNIGVGAEWMTRAALIIMFLPLGLFTARLIMDSRWRKSD
;
A
#
# COMPACT_ATOMS: atom_id res chain seq x y z
N PHE A 1 5.20 9.58 2.21
CA PHE A 1 5.25 9.03 0.84
C PHE A 1 4.04 9.40 -0.01
N ILE A 2 2.83 8.91 0.28
CA ILE A 2 1.68 9.17 -0.62
C ILE A 2 1.33 10.66 -0.65
N THR A 3 1.24 11.32 0.50
CA THR A 3 0.96 12.76 0.60
C THR A 3 2.06 13.60 -0.03
N SER A 4 3.33 13.30 0.24
CA SER A 4 4.47 14.00 -0.39
C SER A 4 4.45 13.90 -1.91
N MET A 5 4.14 12.73 -2.48
CA MET A 5 4.02 12.56 -3.93
C MET A 5 2.84 13.37 -4.51
N LEU A 6 1.72 13.45 -3.77
CA LEU A 6 0.59 14.28 -4.18
C LEU A 6 0.91 15.78 -4.14
N ASP A 7 1.68 16.24 -3.15
CA ASP A 7 2.08 17.65 -3.04
C ASP A 7 3.07 18.03 -4.17
N ILE A 8 4.05 17.15 -4.45
CA ILE A 8 4.97 17.32 -5.59
C ILE A 8 4.20 17.36 -6.91
N SER A 9 3.18 16.51 -7.09
CA SER A 9 2.34 16.51 -8.30
C SER A 9 1.53 17.79 -8.49
N LYS A 10 1.30 18.54 -7.40
CA LYS A 10 0.65 19.86 -7.40
C LYS A 10 1.63 21.02 -7.51
N GLN A 11 2.91 20.74 -7.80
CA GLN A 11 4.00 21.71 -7.82
C GLN A 11 4.32 22.36 -6.45
N ASP A 12 3.77 21.84 -5.34
CA ASP A 12 4.17 22.24 -3.99
C ASP A 12 5.44 21.49 -3.56
N MET A 13 6.56 21.91 -4.13
CA MET A 13 7.84 21.21 -4.00
C MET A 13 8.40 21.27 -2.58
N ARG A 14 8.22 22.39 -1.86
CA ARG A 14 8.76 22.57 -0.50
C ARG A 14 8.11 21.61 0.49
N SER A 15 6.78 21.66 0.59
CA SER A 15 6.00 20.77 1.46
C SER A 15 6.20 19.30 1.08
N GLY A 16 6.22 19.02 -0.23
CA GLY A 16 6.45 17.69 -0.77
C GLY A 16 7.81 17.09 -0.37
N MET A 17 8.90 17.86 -0.51
CA MET A 17 10.24 17.42 -0.15
C MET A 17 10.40 17.21 1.36
N GLU A 18 9.90 18.13 2.20
CA GLU A 18 9.97 18.00 3.66
C GLU A 18 9.28 16.72 4.15
N ARG A 19 8.05 16.46 3.67
CA ARG A 19 7.29 15.25 4.01
C ARG A 19 7.97 13.99 3.50
N LEU A 20 8.62 14.05 2.34
CA LEU A 20 9.35 12.92 1.78
C LEU A 20 10.58 12.58 2.63
N LEU A 21 11.39 13.58 2.97
CA LEU A 21 12.59 13.43 3.80
C LEU A 21 12.24 12.90 5.19
N TYR A 22 11.20 13.45 5.82
CA TYR A 22 10.72 12.97 7.12
C TYR A 22 10.25 11.51 7.05
N ALA A 23 9.48 11.14 6.01
CA ALA A 23 9.03 9.77 5.83
C ALA A 23 10.20 8.80 5.58
N LEU A 24 11.21 9.21 4.80
CA LEU A 24 12.42 8.43 4.57
C LEU A 24 13.20 8.23 5.87
N MET A 25 13.41 9.29 6.65
CA MET A 25 14.10 9.23 7.93
C MET A 25 13.45 8.20 8.85
N ILE A 26 12.13 8.29 9.08
CA ILE A 26 11.41 7.34 9.93
C ILE A 26 11.50 5.92 9.39
N THR A 27 11.34 5.74 8.08
CA THR A 27 11.35 4.40 7.47
C THR A 27 12.72 3.74 7.60
N ILE A 28 13.80 4.49 7.38
CA ILE A 28 15.17 3.99 7.55
C ILE A 28 15.42 3.62 9.00
N VAL A 29 15.12 4.51 9.95
CA VAL A 29 15.32 4.26 11.38
C VAL A 29 14.50 3.05 11.85
N ALA A 30 13.20 3.01 11.52
CA ALA A 30 12.32 1.91 11.89
C ALA A 30 12.80 0.58 11.30
N SER A 31 13.30 0.58 10.06
CA SER A 31 13.76 -0.65 9.42
C SER A 31 15.10 -1.15 9.97
N LEU A 32 16.03 -0.25 10.30
CA LEU A 32 17.30 -0.62 10.93
C LEU A 32 17.09 -1.15 12.34
N VAL A 33 16.26 -0.46 13.15
CA VAL A 33 15.88 -0.93 14.48
C VAL A 33 15.15 -2.27 14.40
N GLY A 34 14.18 -2.40 13.48
CA GLY A 34 13.47 -3.64 13.25
C GLY A 34 14.38 -4.79 12.85
N TRP A 35 15.40 -4.53 12.03
CA TRP A 35 16.43 -5.51 11.68
C TRP A 35 17.27 -5.95 12.88
N LEU A 36 17.74 -5.02 13.72
CA LEU A 36 18.50 -5.36 14.93
C LEU A 36 17.67 -6.22 15.90
N VAL A 37 16.42 -5.83 16.13
CA VAL A 37 15.50 -6.62 16.98
C VAL A 37 15.26 -7.99 16.38
N ALA A 38 15.06 -8.09 15.06
CA ALA A 38 14.88 -9.37 14.38
C ALA A 38 16.12 -10.28 14.55
N MET A 39 17.33 -9.72 14.56
CA MET A 39 18.55 -10.49 14.81
C MET A 39 18.61 -11.02 16.25
N ILE A 40 18.22 -10.21 17.24
CA ILE A 40 18.20 -10.58 18.66
C ILE A 40 17.18 -11.69 18.93
N VAL A 41 16.00 -11.60 18.32
CA VAL A 41 14.90 -12.57 18.51
C VAL A 41 15.02 -13.74 17.52
N HIS A 42 16.06 -13.78 16.68
CA HIS A 42 16.25 -14.76 15.61
C HIS A 42 15.07 -14.88 14.64
N LEU A 43 14.34 -13.78 14.45
CA LEU A 43 13.23 -13.70 13.49
C LEU A 43 13.82 -13.59 12.08
N ARG A 44 13.53 -14.60 11.24
CA ARG A 44 13.97 -14.64 9.84
C ARG A 44 12.78 -14.37 8.91
N PRO A 45 12.99 -13.70 7.77
CA PRO A 45 11.96 -13.57 6.76
C PRO A 45 11.72 -14.91 6.08
N GLU A 46 10.69 -15.63 6.49
CA GLU A 46 10.28 -16.88 5.85
C GLU A 46 9.30 -16.64 4.69
N ASN A 47 9.18 -17.63 3.81
CA ASN A 47 8.13 -17.67 2.79
C ASN A 47 6.81 -18.08 3.44
N PHE A 48 5.71 -17.58 2.88
CA PHE A 48 4.40 -18.05 3.28
C PHE A 48 4.27 -19.53 2.94
N VAL A 49 3.68 -20.30 3.86
CA VAL A 49 3.38 -21.71 3.63
C VAL A 49 2.23 -21.81 2.63
N ASP A 50 2.37 -22.70 1.65
CA ASP A 50 1.28 -23.01 0.74
C ASP A 50 0.16 -23.70 1.51
N LEU A 51 -0.96 -23.00 1.67
CA LEU A 51 -2.10 -23.46 2.46
C LEU A 51 -2.87 -24.62 1.79
N GLY A 52 -2.60 -24.93 0.52
CA GLY A 52 -3.28 -26.00 -0.23
C GLY A 52 -4.79 -25.80 -0.40
N LEU A 53 -5.29 -24.57 -0.20
CA LEU A 53 -6.72 -24.27 -0.22
C LEU A 53 -7.24 -24.16 -1.65
N ASN A 54 -8.52 -24.52 -1.83
CA ASN A 54 -9.25 -24.23 -3.06
C ASN A 54 -9.20 -22.72 -3.38
N PRO A 55 -8.96 -22.30 -4.63
CA PRO A 55 -8.93 -20.89 -5.04
C PRO A 55 -10.13 -20.06 -4.54
N MET A 56 -11.33 -20.63 -4.54
CA MET A 56 -12.53 -19.91 -4.08
C MET A 56 -12.52 -19.67 -2.56
N LEU A 57 -12.03 -20.64 -1.79
CA LEU A 57 -11.91 -20.51 -0.34
C LEU A 57 -10.78 -19.53 0.02
N LEU A 58 -9.67 -19.58 -0.73
CA LEU A 58 -8.57 -18.64 -0.60
C LEU A 58 -9.03 -17.20 -0.88
N LEU A 59 -9.83 -16.99 -1.93
CA LEU A 59 -10.43 -15.70 -2.27
C LEU A 59 -11.29 -15.15 -1.12
N LEU A 60 -12.14 -15.99 -0.53
CA LEU A 60 -12.99 -15.59 0.60
C LEU A 60 -12.15 -15.15 1.81
N PHE A 61 -11.12 -15.93 2.15
CA PHE A 61 -10.22 -15.55 3.25
C PHE A 61 -9.40 -14.30 2.95
N ARG A 62 -8.99 -14.09 1.69
CA ARG A 62 -8.32 -12.84 1.27
C ARG A 62 -9.21 -11.63 1.46
N LEU A 63 -10.50 -11.73 1.11
CA LEU A 63 -11.47 -10.65 1.32
C LEU A 63 -11.60 -10.32 2.80
N ILE A 64 -11.80 -11.32 3.65
CA ILE A 64 -11.97 -11.14 5.10
C ILE A 64 -10.68 -10.58 5.71
N ALA A 65 -9.52 -11.18 5.42
CA ALA A 65 -8.24 -10.72 5.95
C ALA A 65 -7.90 -9.30 5.50
N SER A 66 -8.18 -8.96 4.24
CA SER A 66 -7.97 -7.61 3.71
C SER A 66 -8.90 -6.60 4.36
N PHE A 67 -10.18 -6.95 4.54
CA PHE A 67 -11.14 -6.12 5.27
C PHE A 67 -10.67 -5.87 6.71
N SER A 68 -10.36 -6.93 7.45
CA SER A 68 -9.93 -6.85 8.84
C SER A 68 -8.63 -6.05 9.00
N GLY A 69 -7.66 -6.23 8.10
CA GLY A 69 -6.42 -5.47 8.09
C GLY A 69 -6.67 -3.98 7.92
N VAL A 70 -7.43 -3.60 6.89
CA VAL A 70 -7.72 -2.17 6.63
C VAL A 70 -8.62 -1.57 7.71
N PHE A 71 -9.61 -2.31 8.20
CA PHE A 71 -10.47 -1.88 9.29
C PHE A 71 -9.63 -1.61 10.56
N GLY A 72 -8.75 -2.53 10.93
CA GLY A 72 -7.84 -2.38 12.08
C GLY A 72 -6.93 -1.16 11.94
N PHE A 73 -6.32 -0.96 10.76
CA PHE A 73 -5.54 0.26 10.48
C PHE A 73 -6.38 1.53 10.57
N SER A 74 -7.62 1.52 10.07
CA SER A 74 -8.52 2.67 10.14
C SER A 74 -8.86 3.04 11.58
N VAL A 75 -9.12 2.04 12.42
CA VAL A 75 -9.35 2.22 13.86
C VAL A 75 -8.09 2.75 14.56
N MET A 76 -6.90 2.26 14.20
CA MET A 76 -5.62 2.76 14.72
C MET A 76 -5.42 4.25 14.41
N PHE A 77 -5.88 4.73 13.26
CA PHE A 77 -5.90 6.15 12.91
C PHE A 77 -7.09 6.94 13.49
N ASN A 78 -7.77 6.39 14.50
CA ASN A 78 -8.92 7.00 15.18
C ASN A 78 -10.06 7.41 14.22
N SER A 79 -10.27 6.63 13.16
CA SER A 79 -11.33 6.91 12.18
C SER A 79 -12.70 6.53 12.75
N PRO A 80 -13.78 7.28 12.44
CA PRO A 80 -15.14 6.89 12.81
C PRO A 80 -15.47 5.49 12.27
N LYS A 81 -16.20 4.68 13.05
CA LYS A 81 -16.51 3.28 12.70
C LYS A 81 -17.10 3.14 11.30
N ARG A 82 -18.00 4.04 10.89
CA ARG A 82 -18.61 4.03 9.55
C ARG A 82 -17.57 4.22 8.44
N MET A 83 -16.66 5.17 8.61
CA MET A 83 -15.56 5.41 7.68
C MET A 83 -14.58 4.22 7.64
N ALA A 84 -14.28 3.62 8.79
CA ALA A 84 -13.42 2.44 8.89
C ALA A 84 -14.00 1.22 8.16
N VAL A 85 -15.32 1.01 8.23
CA VAL A 85 -16.01 -0.06 7.47
C VAL A 85 -15.91 0.21 5.98
N GLN A 86 -16.16 1.45 5.53
CA GLN A 86 -16.05 1.80 4.11
C GLN A 86 -14.64 1.62 3.57
N ALA A 87 -13.63 2.11 4.29
CA ALA A 87 -12.23 1.87 3.96
C ALA A 87 -11.92 0.36 3.92
N GLY A 88 -12.40 -0.39 4.92
CA GLY A 88 -12.30 -1.85 4.97
C GLY A 88 -12.83 -2.53 3.72
N LEU A 89 -14.03 -2.16 3.26
CA LEU A 89 -14.64 -2.73 2.05
C LEU A 89 -13.86 -2.38 0.78
N ILE A 90 -13.42 -1.12 0.65
CA ILE A 90 -12.59 -0.68 -0.48
C ILE A 90 -11.28 -1.48 -0.51
N GLY A 91 -10.61 -1.59 0.64
CA GLY A 91 -9.37 -2.34 0.81
C GLY A 91 -9.53 -3.84 0.55
N ALA A 92 -10.67 -4.42 0.96
CA ALA A 92 -10.99 -5.81 0.70
C ALA A 92 -11.03 -6.10 -0.80
N VAL A 93 -11.78 -5.30 -1.56
CA VAL A 93 -11.88 -5.45 -3.01
C VAL A 93 -10.54 -5.19 -3.68
N ALA A 94 -9.90 -4.04 -3.38
CA ALA A 94 -8.69 -3.61 -4.04
C ALA A 94 -7.49 -4.54 -3.78
N ASN A 95 -7.29 -4.98 -2.53
CA ASN A 95 -6.16 -5.85 -2.18
C ASN A 95 -6.37 -7.28 -2.65
N THR A 96 -7.60 -7.79 -2.57
CA THR A 96 -7.91 -9.11 -3.14
C THR A 96 -7.66 -9.10 -4.63
N LEU A 97 -8.13 -8.08 -5.37
CA LEU A 97 -7.82 -7.94 -6.80
C LEU A 97 -6.31 -7.92 -7.05
N ARG A 98 -5.54 -7.15 -6.28
CA ARG A 98 -4.07 -7.12 -6.40
C ARG A 98 -3.46 -8.51 -6.23
N LEU A 99 -3.90 -9.28 -5.22
CA LEU A 99 -3.40 -10.62 -4.95
C LEU A 99 -3.76 -11.60 -6.08
N GLU A 100 -5.02 -11.60 -6.53
CA GLU A 100 -5.45 -12.44 -7.64
C GLU A 100 -4.71 -12.13 -8.94
N LEU A 101 -4.43 -10.86 -9.23
CA LEU A 101 -3.64 -10.48 -10.40
C LEU A 101 -2.20 -11.01 -10.31
N VAL A 102 -1.59 -11.07 -9.12
CA VAL A 102 -0.23 -11.59 -8.96
C VAL A 102 -0.20 -13.12 -9.10
N ASP A 103 -1.24 -13.82 -8.62
CA ASP A 103 -1.22 -15.28 -8.57
C ASP A 103 -1.82 -15.96 -9.81
N LEU A 104 -2.87 -15.38 -10.40
CA LEU A 104 -3.57 -15.96 -11.54
C LEU A 104 -3.07 -15.45 -12.90
N SER A 105 -2.23 -14.41 -12.91
CA SER A 105 -1.73 -13.81 -14.15
C SER A 105 -0.23 -13.59 -14.09
N THR A 106 0.39 -13.36 -15.26
CA THR A 106 1.83 -13.05 -15.37
C THR A 106 2.13 -11.56 -15.10
N ILE A 107 1.19 -10.82 -14.52
CA ILE A 107 1.34 -9.39 -14.26
C ILE A 107 2.36 -9.16 -13.13
N PRO A 108 3.39 -8.32 -13.35
CA PRO A 108 4.35 -7.99 -12.31
C PRO A 108 3.69 -7.38 -11.06
N PRO A 109 4.19 -7.66 -9.83
CA PRO A 109 3.58 -7.16 -8.59
C PRO A 109 3.40 -5.64 -8.53
N ALA A 110 4.30 -4.87 -9.15
CA ALA A 110 4.19 -3.42 -9.22
C ALA A 110 2.99 -2.95 -10.07
N ALA A 111 2.75 -3.61 -11.21
CA ALA A 111 1.60 -3.32 -12.06
C ALA A 111 0.28 -3.77 -11.40
N ALA A 112 0.28 -4.91 -10.70
CA ALA A 112 -0.87 -5.32 -9.90
C ALA A 112 -1.16 -4.31 -8.77
N ALA A 113 -0.13 -3.78 -8.10
CA ALA A 113 -0.29 -2.75 -7.07
C ALA A 113 -0.87 -1.45 -7.64
N PHE A 114 -0.46 -1.05 -8.85
CA PHE A 114 -1.07 0.08 -9.56
C PHE A 114 -2.57 -0.13 -9.78
N ILE A 115 -2.97 -1.28 -10.32
CA ILE A 115 -4.38 -1.60 -10.58
C ILE A 115 -5.17 -1.64 -9.26
N GLY A 116 -4.63 -2.27 -8.22
CA GLY A 116 -5.23 -2.29 -6.89
C GLY A 116 -5.45 -0.88 -6.34
N ALA A 117 -4.44 -0.02 -6.40
CA ALA A 117 -4.54 1.37 -5.94
C ALA A 117 -5.50 2.21 -6.80
N LEU A 118 -5.53 1.99 -8.12
CA LEU A 118 -6.49 2.61 -9.03
C LEU A 118 -7.92 2.27 -8.63
N VAL A 119 -8.21 0.98 -8.43
CA VAL A 119 -9.54 0.52 -7.99
C VAL A 119 -9.91 1.09 -6.62
N ALA A 120 -8.99 1.08 -5.65
CA ALA A 120 -9.21 1.71 -4.36
C ALA A 120 -9.55 3.21 -4.49
N GLY A 121 -8.82 3.91 -5.36
CA GLY A 121 -9.06 5.33 -5.65
C GLY A 121 -10.43 5.57 -6.30
N LEU A 122 -10.83 4.75 -7.28
CA LEU A 122 -12.13 4.88 -7.96
C LEU A 122 -13.29 4.60 -7.01
N LEU A 123 -13.22 3.54 -6.20
CA LEU A 123 -14.24 3.20 -5.21
C LEU A 123 -14.36 4.27 -4.12
N ALA A 124 -13.23 4.75 -3.58
CA ALA A 124 -13.23 5.85 -2.62
C ALA A 124 -13.83 7.13 -3.20
N SER A 125 -13.63 7.38 -4.50
CA SER A 125 -14.21 8.54 -5.20
C SER A 125 -15.72 8.42 -5.35
N ALA A 126 -16.22 7.23 -5.66
CA ALA A 126 -17.65 6.95 -5.76
C ALA A 126 -18.34 7.11 -4.40
N ILE A 127 -17.77 6.54 -3.33
CA ILE A 127 -18.32 6.62 -1.97
C ILE A 127 -18.27 8.05 -1.41
N ASN A 128 -17.19 8.79 -1.68
CA ASN A 128 -17.07 10.20 -1.25
C ASN A 128 -18.24 11.07 -1.76
N ARG A 129 -18.73 10.82 -2.99
CA ARG A 129 -19.87 11.56 -3.56
C ARG A 129 -21.19 11.30 -2.81
N ILE A 130 -21.26 10.23 -2.03
CA ILE A 130 -22.47 9.80 -1.31
C ILE A 130 -22.39 10.20 0.16
N ASP A 131 -21.28 9.88 0.84
CA ASP A 131 -21.18 9.98 2.31
C ASP A 131 -20.39 11.20 2.82
N GLY A 132 -19.89 12.07 1.92
CA GLY A 132 -19.22 13.32 2.28
C GLY A 132 -17.85 13.19 2.97
N TYR A 133 -17.39 11.97 3.28
CA TYR A 133 -16.06 11.75 3.88
C TYR A 133 -14.94 12.13 2.91
N PRO A 134 -13.87 12.81 3.37
CA PRO A 134 -12.74 13.18 2.51
C PRO A 134 -12.13 11.95 1.83
N ARG A 135 -11.90 12.04 0.51
CA ARG A 135 -11.38 10.92 -0.29
C ARG A 135 -10.07 10.36 0.27
N ILE A 136 -9.18 11.25 0.71
CA ILE A 136 -7.87 10.89 1.29
C ILE A 136 -8.06 9.98 2.49
N SER A 137 -9.00 10.31 3.38
CA SER A 137 -9.32 9.54 4.57
C SER A 137 -9.76 8.11 4.24
N LEU A 138 -10.47 7.89 3.12
CA LEU A 138 -10.83 6.55 2.66
C LEU A 138 -9.66 5.83 1.95
N THR A 139 -8.96 6.51 1.06
CA THR A 139 -7.92 5.89 0.22
C THR A 139 -6.68 5.46 0.99
N VAL A 140 -6.19 6.28 1.93
CA VAL A 140 -4.95 6.01 2.68
C VAL A 140 -5.01 4.69 3.45
N PRO A 141 -6.01 4.44 4.33
CA PRO A 141 -6.12 3.15 5.00
C PRO A 141 -6.41 2.01 4.03
N SER A 142 -7.17 2.24 2.95
CA SER A 142 -7.51 1.18 1.99
C SER A 142 -6.31 0.57 1.28
N ILE A 143 -5.27 1.35 1.01
CA ILE A 143 -4.05 0.87 0.33
C ILE A 143 -2.88 0.60 1.28
N VAL A 144 -3.01 0.91 2.57
CA VAL A 144 -1.88 0.79 3.53
C VAL A 144 -1.37 -0.64 3.62
N ILE A 145 -2.26 -1.63 3.54
CA ILE A 145 -1.91 -3.05 3.59
C ILE A 145 -1.21 -3.55 2.31
N MET A 146 -1.23 -2.75 1.24
CA MET A 146 -0.51 -3.05 -0.01
C MET A 146 0.94 -2.55 0.02
N VAL A 147 1.32 -1.73 1.01
CA VAL A 147 2.69 -1.23 1.15
C VAL A 147 3.61 -2.42 1.42
N PRO A 148 4.72 -2.58 0.66
CA PRO A 148 5.49 -3.83 0.62
C PRO A 148 6.45 -3.97 1.81
N GLY A 149 5.93 -3.94 3.05
CA GLY A 149 6.72 -4.01 4.28
C GLY A 149 7.58 -5.29 4.38
N LEU A 150 7.03 -6.43 3.97
CA LEU A 150 7.78 -7.70 3.94
C LEU A 150 8.96 -7.66 2.95
N TYR A 151 8.81 -6.95 1.82
CA TYR A 151 9.87 -6.83 0.82
C TYR A 151 11.01 -5.97 1.36
N ILE A 152 10.66 -4.85 2.02
CA ILE A 152 11.64 -4.00 2.71
C ILE A 152 12.38 -4.79 3.80
N TYR A 153 11.64 -5.57 4.61
CA TYR A 153 12.23 -6.40 5.64
C TYR A 153 13.19 -7.45 5.05
N ARG A 154 12.78 -8.16 3.99
CA ARG A 154 13.66 -9.10 3.25
C ARG A 154 14.90 -8.42 2.69
N ALA A 155 14.74 -7.23 2.11
CA ALA A 155 15.86 -6.47 1.55
C ALA A 155 16.89 -6.13 2.63
N ILE A 156 16.45 -5.49 3.73
CA ILE A 156 17.34 -5.01 4.79
C ILE A 156 17.93 -6.17 5.57
N TYR A 157 17.16 -7.24 5.82
CA TYR A 157 17.68 -8.45 6.45
C TYR A 157 18.82 -9.07 5.64
N ASN A 158 18.65 -9.22 4.32
CA ASN A 158 19.70 -9.78 3.46
C ASN A 158 20.91 -8.85 3.33
N ILE A 159 20.70 -7.53 3.20
CA ILE A 159 21.79 -6.54 3.18
C ILE A 159 22.59 -6.60 4.48
N GLY A 160 21.91 -6.67 5.62
CA GLY A 160 22.55 -6.77 6.94
C GLY A 160 23.35 -8.05 7.15
N LEU A 161 23.04 -9.13 6.42
CA LEU A 161 23.81 -10.37 6.38
C LEU A 161 24.89 -10.39 5.28
N ASN A 162 25.21 -9.26 4.67
CA ASN A 162 26.12 -9.12 3.53
C ASN A 162 25.68 -9.84 2.22
N ASN A 163 24.42 -10.27 2.13
CA ASN A 163 23.83 -10.81 0.90
C ASN A 163 23.27 -9.67 0.03
N ILE A 164 24.16 -8.80 -0.45
CA ILE A 164 23.80 -7.55 -1.13
C ILE A 164 22.96 -7.77 -2.39
N GLY A 165 23.29 -8.78 -3.21
CA GLY A 165 22.56 -9.05 -4.46
C GLY A 165 21.08 -9.36 -4.25
N VAL A 166 20.77 -10.30 -3.35
CA VAL A 166 19.39 -10.67 -2.98
C VAL A 166 18.69 -9.49 -2.29
N GLY A 167 19.41 -8.80 -1.42
CA GLY A 167 18.91 -7.60 -0.76
C GLY A 167 18.48 -6.50 -1.73
N ALA A 168 19.32 -6.21 -2.73
CA ALA A 168 19.03 -5.24 -3.77
C ALA A 168 17.82 -5.63 -4.61
N GLU A 169 17.67 -6.91 -4.98
CA GLU A 169 16.50 -7.41 -5.72
C GLU A 169 15.18 -7.13 -4.99
N TRP A 170 15.11 -7.49 -3.70
CA TRP A 170 13.92 -7.22 -2.89
C TRP A 170 13.67 -5.73 -2.71
N MET A 171 14.73 -4.94 -2.56
CA MET A 171 14.64 -3.48 -2.45
C MET A 171 14.08 -2.86 -3.72
N THR A 172 14.55 -3.28 -4.90
CA THR A 172 14.05 -2.81 -6.19
C THR A 172 12.57 -3.15 -6.37
N ARG A 173 12.15 -4.37 -6.02
CA ARG A 173 10.73 -4.77 -6.06
C ARG A 173 9.87 -3.90 -5.14
N ALA A 174 10.34 -3.65 -3.91
CA ALA A 174 9.65 -2.79 -2.95
C ALA A 174 9.52 -1.35 -3.48
N ALA A 175 10.62 -0.79 -4.00
CA ALA A 175 10.65 0.57 -4.54
C ALA A 175 9.66 0.75 -5.70
N LEU A 176 9.60 -0.21 -6.63
CA LEU A 176 8.63 -0.20 -7.72
C LEU A 176 7.19 -0.17 -7.19
N ILE A 177 6.82 -1.07 -6.27
CA ILE A 177 5.47 -1.08 -5.69
C ILE A 177 5.15 0.26 -5.01
N ILE A 178 6.09 0.83 -4.25
CA ILE A 178 5.93 2.13 -3.57
C ILE A 178 5.70 3.27 -4.56
N MET A 179 6.33 3.24 -5.74
CA MET A 179 6.11 4.25 -6.79
C MET A 179 4.77 4.07 -7.50
N PHE A 180 4.37 2.83 -7.80
CA PHE A 180 3.14 2.55 -8.53
C PHE A 180 1.86 2.76 -7.70
N LEU A 181 1.91 2.59 -6.38
CA LEU A 181 0.75 2.82 -5.49
C LEU A 181 0.20 4.28 -5.57
N PRO A 182 1.01 5.34 -5.35
CA PRO A 182 0.55 6.72 -5.55
C PRO A 182 0.11 7.01 -6.98
N LEU A 183 0.77 6.43 -7.99
CA LEU A 183 0.40 6.61 -9.40
C LEU A 183 -1.00 6.08 -9.70
N GLY A 184 -1.38 4.92 -9.14
CA GLY A 184 -2.73 4.37 -9.24
C GLY A 184 -3.79 5.28 -8.61
N LEU A 185 -3.50 5.81 -7.41
CA LEU A 185 -4.40 6.77 -6.76
C LEU A 185 -4.53 8.09 -7.55
N PHE A 186 -3.43 8.56 -8.14
CA PHE A 186 -3.40 9.78 -8.94
C PHE A 186 -4.21 9.63 -10.24
N THR A 187 -4.03 8.52 -10.95
CA THR A 187 -4.84 8.19 -12.15
C THR A 187 -6.32 8.06 -11.80
N ALA A 188 -6.68 7.42 -10.68
CA ALA A 188 -8.06 7.39 -10.21
C ALA A 188 -8.66 8.79 -10.01
N ARG A 189 -7.85 9.74 -9.52
CA ARG A 189 -8.26 11.15 -9.36
C ARG A 189 -8.48 11.83 -10.69
N LEU A 190 -7.57 11.68 -11.64
CA LEU A 190 -7.70 12.25 -12.98
C LEU A 190 -8.98 11.79 -13.70
N ILE A 191 -9.37 10.53 -13.50
CA ILE A 191 -10.59 9.97 -14.10
C ILE A 191 -11.86 10.54 -13.45
N MET A 192 -11.88 10.65 -12.12
CA MET A 192 -13.09 10.97 -11.36
C MET A 192 -13.30 12.46 -11.04
N ASP A 193 -12.28 13.30 -11.16
CA ASP A 193 -12.34 14.72 -10.81
C ASP A 193 -12.23 15.62 -12.05
N SER A 194 -13.37 16.22 -12.44
CA SER A 194 -13.43 17.14 -13.57
C SER A 194 -12.75 18.48 -13.29
N ARG A 195 -12.55 18.88 -12.03
CA ARG A 195 -11.88 20.16 -11.70
C ARG A 195 -10.37 20.08 -11.89
N TRP A 196 -9.80 18.88 -11.79
CA TRP A 196 -8.38 18.64 -12.07
C TRP A 196 -8.06 18.52 -13.57
N ARG A 197 -9.08 18.33 -14.41
CA ARG A 197 -8.94 18.28 -15.88
C ARG A 197 -8.85 19.66 -16.53
N LYS A 198 -9.24 20.72 -15.80
CA LYS A 198 -9.14 22.10 -16.24
C LYS A 198 -8.11 22.77 -15.35
N SER A 199 -6.87 22.79 -15.82
CA SER A 199 -5.92 23.80 -15.35
C SER A 199 -6.44 25.14 -15.89
N ASP A 200 -6.99 25.97 -15.02
CA ASP A 200 -7.02 27.42 -15.26
C ASP A 200 -5.64 27.99 -14.90
#